data_AF-A0A537XUG3-F1
#
_entry.id   AF-A0A537XUG3-F1
#
_cell.length_a   1.000
_cell.length_b   1.000
_cell.length_c   1.000
_cell.angle_alpha   90.00
_cell.angle_beta   90.00
_cell.angle_gamma   90.00
#
_symmetry.space_group_name_H-M   'P 1'
#
loop_
_entity.id
_entity.type
_entity.pdbx_description
1 polymer ?
#
loop_
_entity_poly.entity_id
_entity_poly.type
_entity_poly.pdbx_seq_one_letter_code
_entity_poly.pdbx_strand_id
1 'polypeptide(L)'
;MNGLLLIAGFVVLASVAAYLSYYFKQRRRAALALMARQLDMEYSPQDEVGCLNYPFTLLARGDGRGTKNVVWGAWQGVPMTEFDYWYYEESTDSNGHRSRTYYWFSCAVTQIAAQCARLSLDREGVLSRLADHVGLHDIEFESDDFNRRFNVKCTDRKFANDLIDPRMMQWLLGVDGAFRFEVSGTWVLCYSSRLRPVD
;
A
#
# COMPACT_ATOMS: atom_id res chain seq x y z
N MET A 1 48.35 -5.21 6.36
CA MET A 1 47.75 -3.97 6.93
C MET A 1 46.45 -3.58 6.21
N ASN A 2 46.36 -3.69 4.89
CA ASN A 2 45.17 -3.28 4.12
C ASN A 2 43.89 -4.11 4.39
N GLY A 3 44.01 -5.43 4.60
CA GLY A 3 42.85 -6.29 4.87
C GLY A 3 42.13 -5.97 6.19
N LEU A 4 42.88 -5.57 7.23
CA LEU A 4 42.33 -5.24 8.54
C LEU A 4 41.57 -3.91 8.53
N LEU A 5 42.05 -2.93 7.75
CA LEU A 5 41.37 -1.66 7.52
C LEU A 5 40.08 -1.84 6.71
N LEU A 6 40.06 -2.73 5.72
CA LEU A 6 38.85 -3.06 4.96
C LEU A 6 37.77 -3.72 5.83
N ILE A 7 38.17 -4.68 6.69
CA ILE A 7 37.25 -5.34 7.63
C ILE A 7 36.70 -4.32 8.63
N ALA A 8 37.56 -3.49 9.23
CA ALA A 8 37.12 -2.45 10.16
C ALA A 8 36.16 -1.45 9.50
N GLY A 9 36.44 -1.03 8.26
CA GLY A 9 35.55 -0.17 7.49
C GLY A 9 34.18 -0.80 7.23
N PHE A 10 34.14 -2.09 6.84
CA PHE A 10 32.89 -2.81 6.63
C PHE A 10 32.06 -2.92 7.90
N VAL A 11 32.69 -3.23 9.04
CA VAL A 11 32.01 -3.34 10.35
C VAL A 11 31.39 -2.01 10.76
N VAL A 12 32.09 -0.90 10.55
CA VAL A 12 31.56 0.45 10.83
C VAL A 12 30.34 0.75 9.94
N LEU A 13 30.45 0.50 8.64
CA LEU A 13 29.34 0.74 7.70
C LEU A 13 28.11 -0.12 8.03
N ALA A 14 28.30 -1.40 8.33
CA ALA A 14 27.21 -2.30 8.75
C ALA A 14 26.55 -1.81 10.05
N SER A 15 27.34 -1.35 11.01
CA SER A 15 26.85 -0.82 12.30
C SER A 15 26.06 0.47 12.11
N VAL A 16 26.54 1.39 11.28
CA VAL A 16 25.82 2.64 10.94
C VAL A 16 24.51 2.32 10.22
N ALA A 17 24.53 1.41 9.24
CA ALA A 17 23.32 0.98 8.53
C ALA A 17 22.28 0.35 9.48
N ALA A 18 22.74 -0.52 10.40
CA ALA A 18 21.89 -1.13 11.42
C ALA A 18 21.29 -0.08 12.37
N TYR A 19 22.11 0.87 12.84
CA TYR A 19 21.66 1.97 13.69
C TYR A 19 20.63 2.86 13.00
N LEU A 20 20.89 3.28 11.76
CA LEU A 20 19.95 4.11 10.99
C LEU A 20 18.64 3.37 10.73
N SER A 21 18.70 2.09 10.36
CA SER A 21 17.51 1.24 10.17
C SER A 21 16.66 1.16 11.45
N TYR A 22 17.31 0.94 12.60
CA TYR A 22 16.65 0.94 13.91
C TYR A 22 16.02 2.31 14.24
N TYR A 23 16.77 3.39 14.03
CA TYR A 23 16.33 4.76 14.28
C TYR A 23 15.10 5.13 13.46
N PHE A 24 15.11 4.90 12.15
CA PHE A 24 13.95 5.17 11.28
C PHE A 24 12.73 4.31 11.62
N LYS A 25 12.95 3.06 12.05
CA LYS A 25 11.87 2.18 12.52
C LYS A 25 11.22 2.74 13.79
N GLN A 26 12.02 3.17 14.77
CA GLN A 26 11.51 3.78 16.00
C GLN A 26 10.80 5.10 15.72
N ARG A 27 11.37 5.96 14.86
CA ARG A 27 10.76 7.25 14.50
C ARG A 27 9.37 7.07 13.88
N ARG A 28 9.21 6.09 12.96
CA ARG A 28 7.89 5.78 12.40
C ARG A 28 6.91 5.29 13.46
N ARG A 29 7.34 4.40 14.36
CA ARG A 29 6.49 3.90 15.44
C ARG A 29 6.03 5.01 16.38
N ALA A 30 6.95 5.90 16.74
CA ALA A 30 6.66 7.06 17.57
C ALA A 30 5.66 8.01 16.88
N ALA A 31 5.87 8.30 15.59
CA ALA A 31 4.98 9.15 14.82
C ALA A 31 3.55 8.56 14.72
N LEU A 32 3.43 7.27 14.42
CA LEU A 32 2.12 6.60 14.32
C LEU A 32 1.42 6.48 15.69
N ALA A 33 2.17 6.19 16.75
CA ALA A 33 1.63 6.17 18.11
C ALA A 33 1.14 7.56 18.55
N LEU A 34 1.87 8.63 18.19
CA LEU A 34 1.45 10.00 18.46
C LEU A 34 0.19 10.36 17.66
N MET A 35 0.17 10.05 16.37
CA MET A 35 -0.98 10.28 15.50
C MET A 35 -2.23 9.55 16.01
N ALA A 36 -2.10 8.27 16.38
CA ALA A 36 -3.20 7.49 16.93
C ALA A 36 -3.76 8.16 18.20
N ARG A 37 -2.90 8.58 19.14
CA ARG A 37 -3.33 9.32 20.33
C ARG A 37 -4.03 10.65 20.01
N GLN A 38 -3.55 11.39 19.02
CA GLN A 38 -4.16 12.67 18.62
C GLN A 38 -5.54 12.48 17.98
N LEU A 39 -5.77 11.33 17.33
CA LEU A 39 -7.01 10.99 16.66
C LEU A 39 -7.95 10.14 17.54
N ASP A 40 -7.60 9.88 18.80
CA ASP A 40 -8.32 8.96 19.69
C ASP A 40 -8.49 7.54 19.08
N MET A 41 -7.44 7.10 18.40
CA MET A 41 -7.32 5.79 17.76
C MET A 41 -6.31 4.91 18.51
N GLU A 42 -6.43 3.60 18.33
CA GLU A 42 -5.53 2.60 18.86
C GLU A 42 -4.35 2.36 17.92
N TYR A 43 -3.20 1.94 18.47
CA TYR A 43 -2.00 1.64 17.71
C TYR A 43 -1.30 0.40 18.24
N SER A 44 -0.91 -0.51 17.34
CA SER A 44 -0.01 -1.62 17.62
C SER A 44 1.13 -1.70 16.59
N PRO A 45 2.38 -1.92 17.02
CA PRO A 45 3.48 -2.18 16.08
C PRO A 45 3.33 -3.51 15.34
N GLN A 46 2.49 -4.42 15.83
CA GLN A 46 2.18 -5.71 15.23
C GLN A 46 0.73 -5.71 14.71
N ASP A 47 0.40 -6.64 13.83
CA ASP A 47 -0.96 -6.77 13.33
C ASP A 47 -1.81 -7.63 14.26
N GLU A 48 -2.58 -6.95 15.13
CA GLU A 48 -3.55 -7.56 16.04
C GLU A 48 -4.97 -7.58 15.45
N VAL A 49 -5.21 -6.82 14.38
CA VAL A 49 -6.51 -6.71 13.69
C VAL A 49 -6.70 -7.85 12.68
N GLY A 50 -5.60 -8.40 12.15
CA GLY A 50 -5.64 -9.40 11.09
C GLY A 50 -5.85 -8.78 9.72
N CYS A 51 -5.17 -7.67 9.43
CA CYS A 51 -5.31 -6.89 8.19
C CYS A 51 -5.11 -7.72 6.91
N LEU A 52 -4.32 -8.81 6.94
CA LEU A 52 -4.17 -9.70 5.79
C LEU A 52 -5.45 -10.44 5.38
N ASN A 53 -6.48 -10.46 6.23
CA ASN A 53 -7.76 -11.10 5.94
C ASN A 53 -8.71 -10.22 5.11
N TYR A 54 -8.36 -8.95 4.87
CA TYR A 54 -9.16 -8.09 4.00
C TYR A 54 -9.15 -8.59 2.54
N PRO A 55 -10.27 -8.47 1.80
CA PRO A 55 -10.47 -9.16 0.53
C PRO A 55 -9.87 -8.41 -0.68
N PHE A 56 -8.62 -7.93 -0.56
CA PHE A 56 -7.93 -7.11 -1.56
C PHE A 56 -6.82 -7.88 -2.28
N THR A 57 -6.67 -7.66 -3.59
CA THR A 57 -5.63 -8.25 -4.45
C THR A 57 -4.24 -7.92 -3.92
N LEU A 58 -3.98 -6.67 -3.56
CA LEU A 58 -2.70 -6.23 -3.00
C LEU A 58 -2.22 -7.14 -1.86
N LEU A 59 -3.13 -7.48 -0.94
CA LEU A 59 -2.83 -8.20 0.30
C LEU A 59 -2.63 -9.71 0.10
N ALA A 60 -2.94 -10.21 -1.09
CA ALA A 60 -2.66 -11.59 -1.48
C ALA A 60 -1.27 -11.75 -2.15
N ARG A 61 -0.57 -10.66 -2.44
CA ARG A 61 0.63 -10.67 -3.29
C ARG A 61 1.92 -11.11 -2.59
N GLY A 62 2.82 -11.69 -3.39
CA GLY A 62 4.20 -12.02 -3.05
C GLY A 62 4.37 -13.41 -2.44
N ASP A 63 5.61 -13.92 -2.53
CA ASP A 63 6.00 -15.24 -2.02
C ASP A 63 6.08 -15.27 -0.49
N GLY A 64 6.24 -14.10 0.12
CA GLY A 64 6.04 -13.86 1.54
C GLY A 64 5.61 -12.44 1.77
N ARG A 65 4.74 -12.23 2.77
CA ARG A 65 4.06 -10.96 3.02
C ARG A 65 3.74 -10.76 4.48
N GLY A 66 3.44 -9.53 4.85
CA GLY A 66 3.04 -9.18 6.20
C GLY A 66 2.58 -7.75 6.37
N THR A 67 2.03 -7.50 7.53
CA THR A 67 1.47 -6.21 7.97
C THR A 67 2.13 -5.80 9.28
N LYS A 68 2.23 -4.50 9.52
CA LYS A 68 2.77 -3.95 10.77
C LYS A 68 2.30 -2.51 10.97
N ASN A 69 2.58 -1.97 12.15
CA ASN A 69 2.26 -0.57 12.48
C ASN A 69 0.78 -0.25 12.19
N VAL A 70 -0.12 -0.96 12.85
CA VAL A 70 -1.56 -0.86 12.63
C VAL A 70 -2.12 0.24 13.52
N VAL A 71 -2.89 1.15 12.94
CA VAL A 71 -3.69 2.17 13.64
C VAL A 71 -5.16 1.88 13.31
N TRP A 72 -6.03 1.79 14.31
CA TRP A 72 -7.46 1.52 14.07
C TRP A 72 -8.35 2.29 15.04
N GLY A 73 -9.56 2.61 14.59
CA GLY A 73 -10.53 3.38 15.37
C GLY A 73 -11.56 4.04 14.48
N ALA A 74 -12.27 5.04 15.00
CA ALA A 74 -13.22 5.83 14.23
C ALA A 74 -12.62 7.20 13.90
N TRP A 75 -12.35 7.45 12.62
CA TRP A 75 -11.93 8.76 12.15
C TRP A 75 -13.13 9.53 11.61
N GLN A 76 -13.49 10.65 12.24
CA GLN A 76 -14.69 11.44 11.91
C GLN A 76 -15.99 10.59 11.87
N GLY A 77 -16.09 9.59 12.76
CA GLY A 77 -17.22 8.67 12.82
C GLY A 77 -17.19 7.53 11.80
N VAL A 78 -16.15 7.44 10.97
CA VAL A 78 -15.95 6.36 9.99
C VAL A 78 -14.94 5.34 10.53
N PRO A 79 -15.29 4.04 10.61
CA PRO A 79 -14.35 3.02 11.06
C PRO A 79 -13.20 2.88 10.05
N MET A 80 -11.97 3.11 10.52
CA MET A 80 -10.77 3.14 9.69
C MET A 80 -9.68 2.26 10.30
N THR A 81 -8.94 1.56 9.45
CA THR A 81 -7.71 0.84 9.81
C THR A 81 -6.59 1.23 8.86
N GLU A 82 -5.55 1.88 9.37
CA GLU A 82 -4.31 2.17 8.64
C GLU A 82 -3.22 1.14 9.01
N PHE A 83 -2.42 0.70 8.06
CA PHE A 83 -1.30 -0.20 8.31
C PHE A 83 -0.20 -0.10 7.25
N ASP A 84 1.01 -0.51 7.63
CA ASP A 84 2.06 -0.81 6.66
C ASP A 84 1.88 -2.23 6.12
N TYR A 85 1.85 -2.38 4.79
CA TYR A 85 1.90 -3.68 4.13
C TYR A 85 3.25 -3.88 3.44
N TRP A 86 3.75 -5.11 3.45
CA TRP A 86 4.91 -5.51 2.68
C TRP A 86 4.75 -6.89 2.08
N TYR A 87 5.41 -7.09 0.94
CA TYR A 87 5.64 -8.40 0.37
C TYR A 87 7.00 -8.46 -0.31
N TYR A 88 7.49 -9.66 -0.62
CA TYR A 88 8.60 -9.85 -1.52
C TYR A 88 8.27 -10.78 -2.67
N GLU A 89 8.96 -10.60 -3.78
CA GLU A 89 9.00 -11.54 -4.91
C GLU A 89 10.40 -12.14 -4.97
N GLU A 90 10.46 -13.44 -5.18
CA GLU A 90 11.69 -14.19 -5.37
C GLU A 90 11.95 -14.42 -6.86
N SER A 91 13.17 -14.10 -7.29
CA SER A 91 13.63 -14.35 -8.65
C SER A 91 14.87 -15.23 -8.63
N THR A 92 15.01 -16.06 -9.67
CA THR A 92 16.20 -16.88 -9.90
C THR A 92 16.82 -16.47 -11.23
N ASP A 93 18.10 -16.11 -11.24
CA ASP A 93 18.81 -15.78 -12.47
C ASP A 93 19.19 -17.05 -13.27
N SER A 94 19.71 -16.87 -14.48
CA SER A 94 20.14 -17.99 -15.34
C SER A 94 21.31 -18.81 -14.75
N ASN A 95 21.97 -18.31 -13.69
CA ASN A 95 23.04 -18.99 -12.98
C ASN A 95 22.55 -19.68 -11.68
N GLY A 96 21.25 -19.66 -11.40
CA GLY A 96 20.65 -20.27 -10.21
C GLY A 96 20.72 -19.41 -8.94
N HIS A 97 21.15 -18.16 -9.02
CA HIS A 97 21.17 -17.27 -7.85
C HIS A 97 19.76 -16.75 -7.55
N ARG A 98 19.34 -16.93 -6.30
CA ARG A 98 18.07 -16.44 -5.78
C ARG A 98 18.23 -15.03 -5.23
N SER A 99 17.32 -14.14 -5.59
CA SER A 99 17.23 -12.78 -5.04
C SER A 99 15.80 -12.47 -4.61
N ARG A 100 15.65 -11.58 -3.61
CA ARG A 100 14.34 -11.12 -3.13
C ARG A 100 14.21 -9.63 -3.33
N THR A 101 13.12 -9.22 -3.96
CA THR A 101 12.76 -7.81 -4.09
C THR A 101 11.63 -7.50 -3.14
N TYR A 102 11.83 -6.56 -2.21
CA TYR A 102 10.84 -6.16 -1.21
C TYR A 102 10.06 -4.93 -1.66
N TYR A 103 8.76 -4.95 -1.39
CA TYR A 103 7.82 -3.88 -1.68
C TYR A 103 7.13 -3.44 -0.40
N TRP A 104 6.88 -2.14 -0.25
CA TRP A 104 6.28 -1.55 0.94
C TRP A 104 5.20 -0.53 0.58
N PHE A 105 4.07 -0.63 1.28
CA PHE A 105 2.90 0.21 1.06
C PHE A 105 2.41 0.78 2.38
N SER A 106 1.80 1.95 2.32
CA SER A 106 0.91 2.46 3.36
C SER A 106 -0.51 2.26 2.87
N CYS A 107 -1.33 1.65 3.72
CA CYS A 107 -2.68 1.20 3.40
C CYS A 107 -3.66 1.80 4.41
N ALA A 108 -4.83 2.23 3.95
CA ALA A 108 -5.95 2.64 4.77
C ALA A 108 -7.20 1.92 4.27
N VAL A 109 -7.90 1.25 5.19
CA VAL A 109 -9.10 0.44 4.90
C VAL A 109 -10.27 0.97 5.70
N THR A 110 -11.41 1.09 5.03
CA THR A 110 -12.70 1.42 5.66
C THR A 110 -13.79 0.50 5.13
N GLN A 111 -14.89 0.41 5.88
CA GLN A 111 -16.15 -0.10 5.36
C GLN A 111 -17.02 1.04 4.84
N ILE A 112 -17.82 0.75 3.82
CA ILE A 112 -18.87 1.61 3.31
C ILE A 112 -20.21 0.89 3.39
N ALA A 113 -21.30 1.65 3.54
CA ALA A 113 -22.67 1.14 3.61
C ALA A 113 -23.23 0.80 2.21
N ALA A 114 -22.43 0.13 1.38
CA ALA A 114 -22.80 -0.28 0.03
C ALA A 114 -22.14 -1.61 -0.32
N GLN A 115 -22.87 -2.48 -1.01
CA GLN A 115 -22.32 -3.70 -1.58
C GLN A 115 -21.78 -3.38 -2.97
N CYS A 116 -20.46 -3.37 -3.12
CA CYS A 116 -19.79 -3.00 -4.36
C CYS A 116 -19.25 -4.20 -5.12
N ALA A 117 -19.24 -4.09 -6.46
CA ALA A 117 -18.50 -5.00 -7.32
C ALA A 117 -16.99 -4.84 -7.09
N ARG A 118 -16.21 -5.86 -7.46
CA ARG A 118 -14.76 -5.79 -7.29
C ARG A 118 -14.19 -4.83 -8.33
N LEU A 119 -13.49 -3.81 -7.84
CA LEU A 119 -12.88 -2.77 -8.67
C LEU A 119 -11.47 -2.46 -8.17
N SER A 120 -10.53 -2.28 -9.09
CA SER A 120 -9.21 -1.73 -8.84
C SER A 120 -9.03 -0.45 -9.64
N LEU A 121 -8.46 0.57 -9.01
CA LEU A 121 -8.12 1.85 -9.61
C LEU A 121 -6.65 2.13 -9.35
N ASP A 122 -5.85 2.04 -10.41
CA ASP A 122 -4.41 2.25 -10.36
C ASP A 122 -4.01 3.51 -11.13
N ARG A 123 -2.86 4.11 -10.80
CA ARG A 123 -2.27 5.17 -11.63
C ARG A 123 -1.41 4.57 -12.73
N GLU A 124 -1.57 5.08 -13.95
CA GLU A 124 -0.74 4.70 -15.10
C GLU A 124 0.73 5.05 -14.85
N GLY A 125 1.65 4.22 -15.33
CA GLY A 125 3.11 4.43 -15.17
C GLY A 125 3.68 4.04 -13.80
N VAL A 126 2.85 3.71 -12.82
CA VAL A 126 3.34 3.02 -11.60
C VAL A 126 3.59 1.56 -11.96
N LEU A 127 4.87 1.21 -12.13
CA LEU A 127 5.41 -0.14 -12.43
C LEU A 127 5.17 -1.15 -11.29
N SER A 128 3.98 -1.18 -10.72
CA SER A 128 3.53 -2.31 -9.92
C SER A 128 2.86 -3.29 -10.88
N ARG A 129 3.39 -4.52 -10.99
CA ARG A 129 2.69 -5.65 -11.64
C ARG A 129 1.42 -6.03 -10.86
N LEU A 130 0.49 -5.09 -10.71
CA LEU A 130 -0.89 -5.30 -10.25
C LEU A 130 -1.74 -5.84 -11.40
N ALA A 131 -1.11 -6.37 -12.46
CA ALA A 131 -1.79 -6.78 -13.67
C ALA A 131 -2.61 -8.07 -13.49
N ASP A 132 -2.32 -8.86 -12.45
CA ASP A 132 -2.95 -10.16 -12.20
C ASP A 132 -4.30 -10.02 -11.47
N HIS A 133 -5.20 -9.26 -12.08
CA HIS A 133 -6.59 -9.15 -11.67
C HIS A 133 -7.44 -10.16 -12.46
N VAL A 134 -7.26 -11.45 -12.16
CA VAL A 134 -8.04 -12.54 -12.80
C VAL A 134 -9.54 -12.25 -12.65
N GLY A 135 -10.22 -12.05 -13.79
CA GLY A 135 -11.66 -11.77 -13.84
C GLY A 135 -12.06 -10.30 -13.78
N LEU A 136 -11.14 -9.34 -13.67
CA LEU A 136 -11.46 -7.93 -13.88
C LEU A 136 -11.25 -7.54 -15.35
N HIS A 137 -12.16 -6.71 -15.86
CA HIS A 137 -12.08 -6.16 -17.20
C HIS A 137 -11.66 -4.70 -17.15
N ASP A 138 -10.83 -4.29 -18.11
CA ASP A 138 -10.40 -2.90 -18.25
C ASP A 138 -11.58 -2.01 -18.65
N ILE A 139 -11.72 -0.86 -17.99
CA ILE A 139 -12.82 0.08 -18.18
C ILE A 139 -12.26 1.43 -18.63
N GLU A 140 -12.53 1.77 -19.89
CA GLU A 140 -12.28 3.10 -20.44
C GLU A 140 -13.48 4.03 -20.19
N PHE A 141 -13.18 5.28 -19.83
CA PHE A 141 -14.15 6.35 -19.60
C PHE A 141 -14.15 7.35 -20.76
N GLU A 142 -15.11 8.28 -20.79
CA GLU A 142 -15.17 9.33 -21.82
C GLU A 142 -14.06 10.38 -21.70
N SER A 143 -13.39 10.46 -20.55
CA SER A 143 -12.30 11.40 -20.31
C SER A 143 -10.96 10.81 -20.70
N ASP A 144 -10.42 11.21 -21.85
CA ASP A 144 -9.07 10.83 -22.30
C ASP A 144 -7.98 11.19 -21.26
N ASP A 145 -8.14 12.35 -20.61
CA ASP A 145 -7.19 12.86 -19.61
C ASP A 145 -7.18 11.98 -18.33
N PHE A 146 -8.33 11.40 -17.99
CA PHE A 146 -8.45 10.41 -16.93
C PHE A 146 -7.82 9.07 -17.33
N ASN A 147 -8.18 8.54 -18.51
CA ASN A 147 -7.70 7.24 -19.00
C ASN A 147 -6.16 7.20 -19.18
N ARG A 148 -5.52 8.35 -19.44
CA ARG A 148 -4.05 8.48 -19.51
C ARG A 148 -3.33 8.54 -18.16
N ARG A 149 -4.06 8.67 -17.06
CA ARG A 149 -3.50 8.77 -15.71
C ARG A 149 -3.94 7.63 -14.82
N PHE A 150 -5.05 6.98 -15.15
CA PHE A 150 -5.65 5.95 -14.34
C PHE A 150 -6.04 4.75 -15.19
N ASN A 151 -5.76 3.57 -14.64
CA ASN A 151 -6.23 2.31 -15.15
C ASN A 151 -7.29 1.76 -14.19
N VAL A 152 -8.50 1.53 -14.70
CA VAL A 152 -9.63 1.01 -13.91
C VAL A 152 -9.95 -0.38 -14.42
N LYS A 153 -9.98 -1.35 -13.49
CA LYS A 153 -10.46 -2.70 -13.79
C LYS A 153 -11.62 -3.05 -12.89
N CYS A 154 -12.67 -3.65 -13.43
CA CYS A 154 -13.87 -3.99 -12.67
C CYS A 154 -14.51 -5.28 -13.18
N THR A 155 -15.22 -6.01 -12.30
CA THR A 155 -16.07 -7.13 -12.71
C THR A 155 -17.39 -6.67 -13.34
N ASP A 156 -17.81 -5.43 -13.07
CA ASP A 156 -19.07 -4.86 -13.56
C ASP A 156 -18.82 -3.45 -14.13
N ARG A 157 -18.98 -3.34 -15.45
CA ARG A 157 -18.78 -2.08 -16.18
C ARG A 157 -19.79 -1.02 -15.78
N LYS A 158 -21.05 -1.38 -15.53
CA LYS A 158 -22.08 -0.41 -15.14
C LYS A 158 -21.73 0.16 -13.77
N PHE A 159 -21.41 -0.69 -12.81
CA PHE A 159 -20.96 -0.26 -11.49
C PHE A 159 -19.75 0.68 -11.57
N ALA A 160 -18.75 0.36 -12.41
CA ALA A 160 -17.57 1.22 -12.57
C ALA A 160 -17.93 2.63 -13.06
N ASN A 161 -18.87 2.75 -14.01
CA ASN A 161 -19.35 4.04 -14.52
C ASN A 161 -20.19 4.79 -13.48
N ASP A 162 -20.99 4.08 -12.69
CA ASP A 162 -21.82 4.69 -11.63
C ASP A 162 -20.94 5.20 -10.47
N LEU A 163 -19.85 4.49 -10.13
CA LEU A 163 -18.92 4.89 -9.05
C LEU A 163 -17.94 5.97 -9.49
N ILE A 164 -17.37 5.84 -10.69
CA ILE A 164 -16.37 6.76 -11.25
C ILE A 164 -17.07 7.71 -12.21
N ASP A 165 -17.92 8.55 -11.64
CA ASP A 165 -18.64 9.59 -12.37
C ASP A 165 -17.70 10.78 -12.73
N PRO A 166 -18.17 11.78 -13.49
CA PRO A 166 -17.37 12.96 -13.82
C PRO A 166 -16.81 13.72 -12.62
N ARG A 167 -17.50 13.73 -11.46
CA ARG A 167 -17.02 14.41 -10.25
C ARG A 167 -15.91 13.61 -9.58
N MET A 168 -16.04 12.28 -9.53
CA MET A 168 -15.01 11.38 -9.03
C MET A 168 -13.75 11.46 -9.89
N MET A 169 -13.89 11.48 -11.22
CA MET A 169 -12.75 11.65 -12.13
C MET A 169 -12.02 12.97 -11.87
N GLN A 170 -12.75 14.09 -11.75
CA GLN A 170 -12.16 15.39 -11.42
C GLN A 170 -11.46 15.39 -10.07
N TRP A 171 -12.07 14.78 -9.05
CA TRP A 171 -11.46 14.64 -7.74
C TRP A 171 -10.17 13.83 -7.80
N LEU A 172 -10.16 12.66 -8.44
CA LEU A 172 -8.98 11.81 -8.60
C LEU A 172 -7.85 12.53 -9.35
N LEU A 173 -8.19 13.30 -10.38
CA LEU A 173 -7.22 14.12 -11.13
C LEU A 173 -6.64 15.27 -10.29
N GLY A 174 -7.42 15.82 -9.35
CA GLY A 174 -7.01 16.92 -8.48
C GLY A 174 -6.33 16.51 -7.17
N VAL A 175 -6.39 15.24 -6.77
CA VAL A 175 -5.72 14.77 -5.55
C VAL A 175 -4.22 14.60 -5.79
N ASP A 176 -3.46 15.36 -5.01
CA ASP A 176 -2.02 15.18 -4.89
C ASP A 176 -1.71 13.86 -4.16
N GLY A 177 -0.95 12.99 -4.84
CA GLY A 177 -0.53 11.71 -4.29
C GLY A 177 -0.69 10.56 -5.28
N ALA A 178 0.22 9.59 -5.19
CA ALA A 178 0.18 8.36 -5.98
C ALA A 178 -0.73 7.30 -5.33
N PHE A 179 -1.94 7.70 -4.95
CA PHE A 179 -2.94 6.83 -4.36
C PHE A 179 -3.54 5.89 -5.41
N ARG A 180 -3.84 4.68 -4.96
CA ARG A 180 -4.51 3.60 -5.67
C ARG A 180 -5.63 3.09 -4.79
N PHE A 181 -6.65 2.53 -5.40
CA PHE A 181 -7.82 2.05 -4.68
C PHE A 181 -8.21 0.63 -5.07
N GLU A 182 -8.69 -0.13 -4.11
CA GLU A 182 -9.44 -1.36 -4.36
C GLU A 182 -10.77 -1.32 -3.63
N VAL A 183 -11.81 -1.83 -4.27
CA VAL A 183 -13.15 -1.97 -3.70
C VAL A 183 -13.54 -3.44 -3.81
N SER A 184 -14.05 -4.01 -2.72
CA SER A 184 -14.45 -5.41 -2.64
C SER A 184 -15.56 -5.61 -1.61
N GLY A 185 -16.79 -5.79 -2.09
CA GLY A 185 -17.97 -5.85 -1.23
C GLY A 185 -18.20 -4.53 -0.50
N THR A 186 -18.19 -4.55 0.83
CA THR A 186 -18.32 -3.34 1.65
C THR A 186 -16.98 -2.68 1.96
N TRP A 187 -15.86 -3.26 1.55
CA TRP A 187 -14.53 -2.80 1.90
C TRP A 187 -13.93 -1.91 0.81
N VAL A 188 -13.30 -0.82 1.25
CA VAL A 188 -12.52 0.08 0.41
C VAL A 188 -11.11 0.17 0.97
N LEU A 189 -10.11 -0.07 0.12
CA LEU A 189 -8.70 0.13 0.38
C LEU A 189 -8.21 1.33 -0.41
N CYS A 190 -7.54 2.26 0.26
CA CYS A 190 -6.66 3.25 -0.35
C CYS A 190 -5.22 2.92 0.00
N TYR A 191 -4.30 2.98 -0.97
CA TYR A 191 -2.91 2.68 -0.71
C TYR A 191 -1.95 3.42 -1.65
N SER A 192 -0.72 3.62 -1.18
CA SER A 192 0.37 4.26 -1.93
C SER A 192 1.69 3.53 -1.67
N SER A 193 2.78 3.96 -2.33
CA SER A 193 4.11 3.64 -1.80
C SER A 193 4.20 4.08 -0.34
N ARG A 194 5.04 3.40 0.44
CA ARG A 194 5.15 3.68 1.87
C ARG A 194 5.45 5.17 2.12
N LEU A 195 4.52 5.82 2.81
CA LEU A 195 4.64 7.23 3.16
C LEU A 195 5.75 7.39 4.20
N ARG A 196 6.54 8.45 4.10
CA ARG A 196 7.46 8.83 5.18
C ARG A 196 6.63 9.38 6.34
N PRO A 197 7.04 9.17 7.60
CA PRO A 197 6.46 9.90 8.72
C PRO A 197 6.51 11.39 8.39
N VAL A 198 5.39 12.09 8.53
CA VAL A 198 5.36 13.54 8.43
C VAL A 198 6.10 14.09 9.65
N ASP A 199 7.01 15.02 9.43
CA ASP A 199 7.82 15.65 10.48
C ASP A 199 7.03 16.68 11.29
#